data_AF-A0A949UGY4-F1
#
_entry.id   AF-A0A949UGY4-F1
#
_cell.length_a   1.000
_cell.length_b   1.000
_cell.length_c   1.000
_cell.angle_alpha   90.00
_cell.angle_beta   90.00
_cell.angle_gamma   90.00
#
_symmetry.space_group_name_H-M   'P 1'
#
loop_
_entity.id
_entity.type
_entity.pdbx_description
1 polymer ?
#
loop_
_entity_poly.entity_id
_entity_poly.type
_entity_poly.pdbx_seq_one_letter_code
_entity_poly.pdbx_strand_id
1 'polypeptide(L)' 'MRLVTFEDPVRRSRIGAVTADGRIADLNYACALHLRDVENESAFYRLSDALVPPNMRALFEGGDTSLEAAHKALLHA' A
#
# COMPACT_ATOMS: atom_id res chain seq x y z
N MET A 1 12.28 -2.93 1.41
CA MET A 1 11.39 -2.11 2.26
C MET A 1 11.20 -2.79 3.61
N ARG A 2 10.87 -2.05 4.68
CA ARG A 2 10.50 -2.63 5.98
C ARG A 2 8.99 -2.51 6.17
N LEU A 3 8.27 -3.63 6.02
CA LEU A 3 6.82 -3.70 6.16
C LEU A 3 6.40 -3.79 7.63
N VAL A 4 5.27 -3.16 7.95
CA VAL A 4 4.63 -3.20 9.26
C VAL A 4 3.12 -3.36 9.11
N THR A 5 2.48 -4.00 10.08
CA THR A 5 1.02 -3.92 10.24
C THR A 5 0.72 -2.84 11.27
N PHE A 6 -0.25 -1.98 11.00
CA PHE A 6 -0.68 -0.94 11.93
C PHE A 6 -2.21 -0.75 11.85
N GLU A 7 -2.77 -0.05 12.82
CA GLU A 7 -4.16 0.39 12.78
C GLU A 7 -4.24 1.86 12.36
N ASP A 8 -5.11 2.15 11.40
CA ASP A 8 -5.43 3.53 11.04
C ASP A 8 -6.27 4.22 12.15
N PRO A 9 -6.54 5.55 12.06
CA PRO A 9 -7.30 6.25 13.10
C PRO A 9 -8.72 5.73 13.36
N VAL A 10 -9.29 4.93 12.44
CA VAL A 10 -10.60 4.28 12.60
C VAL A 10 -10.48 2.79 12.91
N ARG A 11 -9.31 2.35 13.40
CA ARG A 11 -9.01 0.99 13.86
C ARG A 11 -9.11 -0.09 12.79
N ARG A 12 -8.85 0.27 11.52
CA ARG A 12 -8.73 -0.72 10.46
C ARG A 12 -7.27 -1.18 10.37
N SER A 13 -7.07 -2.50 10.32
CA SER A 13 -5.76 -3.07 9.99
C SER A 13 -5.31 -2.58 8.61
N ARG A 14 -4.04 -2.23 8.50
CA ARG A 14 -3.37 -1.77 7.29
C ARG A 14 -1.95 -2.31 7.23
N ILE A 15 -1.41 -2.36 6.02
CA ILE A 15 0.03 -2.57 5.81
C ILE A 15 0.65 -1.21 5.55
N GLY A 16 1.72 -0.92 6.29
CA GLY A 16 2.56 0.23 6.07
C GLY A 16 4.00 -0.15 5.76
N ALA A 17 4.78 0.84 5.33
CA ALA A 17 6.23 0.74 5.27
C ALA A 17 6.87 1.85 6.10
N VAL A 18 7.97 1.49 6.77
CA VAL A 18 8.79 2.47 7.50
C VAL A 18 9.61 3.29 6.49
N THR A 19 9.39 4.60 6.47
CA THR A 19 10.12 5.56 5.64
C THR A 19 11.50 5.86 6.23
N ALA A 20 12.36 6.52 5.46
CA ALA A 20 13.74 6.84 5.89
C ALA A 20 13.80 7.73 7.14
N ASP A 21 12.77 8.54 7.37
CA ASP A 21 12.62 9.40 8.55
C ASP A 21 11.82 8.75 9.69
N GLY A 22 11.57 7.44 9.61
CA GLY A 22 10.95 6.65 10.68
C GLY A 22 9.44 6.78 10.79
N ARG A 23 8.77 7.46 9.84
CA ARG A 23 7.30 7.48 9.75
C ARG A 23 6.78 6.19 9.11
N ILE A 24 5.47 5.97 9.23
CA ILE A 24 4.78 4.86 8.57
C ILE A 24 3.97 5.44 7.42
N ALA A 25 4.28 5.03 6.20
CA ALA A 25 3.44 5.28 5.03
C ALA A 25 2.34 4.21 4.94
N ASP A 26 1.07 4.60 4.86
CA ASP A 26 -0.03 3.69 4.52
C ASP A 26 0.11 3.26 3.06
N LEU A 27 0.47 2.00 2.81
CA LEU A 27 0.77 1.54 1.46
C LEU A 27 -0.48 1.38 0.60
N ASN A 28 -1.64 1.08 1.19
CA ASN A 28 -2.88 0.95 0.43
C ASN A 28 -3.32 2.33 -0.06
N TYR A 29 -3.30 3.33 0.84
CA TYR A 29 -3.65 4.69 0.48
C TYR A 29 -2.64 5.30 -0.53
N ALA A 30 -1.33 5.12 -0.30
CA ALA A 30 -0.32 5.59 -1.23
C ALA A 30 -0.38 4.87 -2.59
N CYS A 31 -0.78 3.59 -2.62
CA CYS A 31 -1.04 2.86 -3.86
C CYS A 31 -2.23 3.47 -4.61
N ALA A 32 -3.34 3.76 -3.93
CA ALA A 32 -4.49 4.43 -4.54
C ALA A 32 -4.12 5.79 -5.15
N LEU A 33 -3.27 6.58 -4.46
CA LEU A 33 -2.78 7.86 -4.99
C LEU A 33 -1.88 7.65 -6.22
N HIS A 34 -0.95 6.70 -6.18
CA HIS A 34 -0.10 6.38 -7.33
C HIS A 34 -0.92 5.97 -8.56
N LEU A 35 -1.90 5.08 -8.36
CA LEU A 35 -2.81 4.62 -9.43
C LEU A 35 -3.59 5.80 -10.03
N ARG A 36 -4.07 6.72 -9.21
CA ARG A 36 -4.82 7.91 -9.66
C ARG A 36 -3.92 8.92 -10.39
N ASP A 37 -2.79 9.26 -9.79
CA ASP A 37 -1.98 10.42 -10.18
C ASP A 37 -0.92 10.09 -11.24
N VAL A 38 -0.46 8.83 -11.29
CA VAL A 38 0.61 8.38 -12.20
C VAL A 38 0.07 7.45 -13.27
N GLU A 39 -0.74 6.45 -12.90
CA GLU A 39 -1.27 5.47 -13.85
C GLU A 39 -2.62 5.90 -14.48
N ASN A 40 -3.22 6.99 -13.96
CA ASN A 40 -4.50 7.54 -14.41
C ASN A 40 -5.64 6.50 -14.40
N GLU A 41 -5.61 5.60 -13.42
CA GLU A 41 -6.61 4.55 -13.24
C GLU A 41 -7.87 5.11 -12.60
N SER A 42 -9.03 4.84 -13.20
CA SER A 42 -10.32 5.32 -12.69
C SER A 42 -10.82 4.52 -11.48
N ALA A 43 -10.40 3.26 -11.34
CA ALA A 43 -10.81 2.34 -10.28
C ALA A 43 -9.78 2.25 -9.13
N PHE A 44 -9.02 3.32 -8.91
CA PHE A 44 -7.84 3.36 -8.04
C PHE A 44 -8.05 2.76 -6.64
N TYR A 45 -9.17 3.04 -5.94
CA TYR A 45 -9.43 2.44 -4.62
C TYR A 45 -9.67 0.92 -4.69
N ARG A 46 -10.40 0.44 -5.70
CA ARG A 46 -10.67 -1.00 -5.84
C ARG A 46 -9.39 -1.76 -6.19
N LEU A 47 -8.57 -1.16 -7.06
CA LEU A 47 -7.29 -1.73 -7.46
C LEU A 47 -6.30 -1.73 -6.29
N SER A 48 -6.21 -0.65 -5.50
CA SER A 48 -5.33 -0.61 -4.33
C SER A 48 -5.72 -1.65 -3.27
N ASP A 49 -7.01 -1.92 -3.06
CA ASP A 49 -7.48 -2.96 -2.14
C ASP A 49 -7.08 -4.38 -2.59
N ALA A 50 -7.02 -4.62 -3.90
CA ALA A 50 -6.57 -5.89 -4.46
C ALA A 50 -5.05 -6.02 -4.44
N LEU A 51 -4.32 -4.94 -4.76
CA LEU A 51 -2.86 -4.93 -4.87
C LEU A 51 -2.15 -4.83 -3.53
N VAL A 52 -2.72 -4.09 -2.58
CA VAL A 52 -2.15 -3.84 -1.26
C VAL A 52 -3.23 -4.09 -0.20
N PRO A 53 -3.60 -5.36 0.04
CA PRO A 53 -4.62 -5.71 1.02
C PRO A 53 -4.14 -5.43 2.46
N PRO A 54 -5.07 -5.29 3.43
CA PRO A 54 -4.74 -4.99 4.83
C PRO A 54 -4.11 -6.16 5.61
N ASN A 55 -3.83 -7.28 4.94
CA ASN A 55 -3.31 -8.51 5.53
C ASN A 55 -1.96 -8.87 4.90
N MET A 56 -0.92 -8.99 5.72
CA MET A 56 0.44 -9.22 5.24
C MET A 56 0.62 -10.56 4.49
N ARG A 57 -0.13 -11.60 4.85
CA ARG A 57 -0.11 -12.87 4.11
C ARG A 57 -0.72 -12.70 2.73
N ALA A 58 -1.88 -12.03 2.64
CA ALA A 58 -2.54 -11.76 1.37
C ALA A 58 -1.68 -10.91 0.44
N LEU A 59 -0.93 -9.93 0.98
CA LEU A 59 0.03 -9.14 0.20
C LEU A 59 1.12 -10.05 -0.41
N PHE A 60 1.67 -10.99 0.35
CA PHE A 60 2.66 -11.93 -0.16
C PHE A 60 2.08 -12.97 -1.12
N GLU A 61 0.84 -13.42 -0.90
CA GLU A 61 0.12 -14.32 -1.81
C GLU A 61 -0.11 -13.67 -3.19
N GLY A 62 -0.30 -12.36 -3.22
CA GLY A 62 -0.35 -11.58 -4.46
C GLY A 62 0.99 -11.41 -5.19
N GLY A 63 2.08 -11.97 -4.64
CA GLY A 63 3.38 -12.12 -5.30
C GLY A 63 4.01 -10.81 -5.77
N ASP A 64 4.76 -10.91 -6.88
CA ASP A 64 5.54 -9.80 -7.43
C ASP A 64 4.66 -8.58 -7.75
N THR A 65 3.45 -8.79 -8.28
CA THR A 65 2.53 -7.70 -8.60
C THR A 65 2.16 -6.88 -7.38
N SER A 66 1.87 -7.54 -6.26
CA SER A 66 1.49 -6.85 -5.02
C SER A 66 2.69 -6.19 -4.34
N LEU A 67 3.86 -6.83 -4.39
CA LEU A 67 5.09 -6.26 -3.84
C LEU A 67 5.62 -5.08 -4.66
N GLU A 68 5.49 -5.12 -5.99
CA GLU A 68 5.81 -4.00 -6.88
C GLU A 68 4.86 -2.82 -6.64
N ALA A 69 3.55 -3.09 -6.53
CA ALA A 69 2.57 -2.05 -6.20
C ALA A 69 2.86 -1.40 -4.84
N ALA A 70 3.19 -2.19 -3.82
CA ALA A 70 3.62 -1.70 -2.51
C ALA A 70 4.92 -0.87 -2.60
N HIS A 71 5.85 -1.24 -3.49
CA HIS A 71 7.09 -0.48 -3.70
C HIS A 71 6.83 0.86 -4.38
N LYS A 72 6.03 0.88 -5.45
CA LYS A 72 5.59 2.12 -6.13
C LYS A 72 4.84 3.04 -5.17
N ALA A 73 3.96 2.47 -4.35
CA ALA A 73 3.24 3.18 -3.30
C ALA A 73 4.20 3.87 -2.32
N LEU A 74 5.23 3.16 -1.83
CA LEU A 74 6.24 3.74 -0.94
C LEU A 74 7.03 4.89 -1.59
N LEU A 75 7.32 4.79 -2.89
CA LEU A 75 8.01 5.87 -3.63
C LEU A 75 7.13 7.11 -3.83
N HIS A 76 5.80 6.95 -3.75
CA HIS A 76 4.82 8.01 -3.93
C HIS A 76 4.32 8.62 -2.59
N ALA A 77 4.66 8.01 -1.46
CA ALA A 77 4.16 8.36 -0.12
C ALA A 77 4.85 9.57 0.53
#